data_AF-A0A1R1PYW4-F1
#
_entry.id   AF-A0A1R1PYW4-F1
#
_cell.length_a   1.000
_cell.length_b   1.000
_cell.length_c   1.000
_cell.angle_alpha   90.00
_cell.angle_beta   90.00
_cell.angle_gamma   90.00
#
_symmetry.space_group_name_H-M   'P 1'
#
loop_
_entity.id
_entity.type
_entity.pdbx_description
1 polymer ?
#
loop_
_entity_poly.entity_id
_entity_poly.type
_entity_poly.pdbx_seq_one_letter_code
_entity_poly.pdbx_strand_id
1 'polypeptide(L)'
;MEEDNNQSFNIFTDISNCLKELKTPRVTFEPLYKPVVNDLPIIYVYPPTAGSSRWFDVASFFFVNIVKERDLKYEIRYTVDSEASPDGKLPYIMLQDTTCLTTEAALARLVEECDKLSDSTGEEKSPSVEAFIHLIKTTLTPAIQLCIWSQKEFVREIVQTFSAHNGCTKQRSSAVSSRCKENTRIWWTTVQT
;
A
#
# COMPACT_ATOMS: atom_id res chain seq x y z
N MET A 1 -5.49 -68.73 30.36
CA MET A 1 -6.89 -68.29 30.22
C MET A 1 -6.93 -66.95 30.93
N GLU A 2 -7.10 -65.79 30.30
CA GLU A 2 -7.73 -65.45 29.03
C GLU A 2 -6.90 -64.38 28.30
N GLU A 3 -7.08 -64.33 26.98
CA GLU A 3 -6.51 -63.36 26.06
C GLU A 3 -7.25 -62.03 26.20
N ASP A 4 -6.54 -60.92 26.48
CA ASP A 4 -7.10 -59.58 26.28
C ASP A 4 -6.31 -58.84 25.18
N ASN A 5 -6.85 -59.04 23.98
CA ASN A 5 -6.91 -58.17 22.81
C ASN A 5 -6.07 -56.88 22.83
N ASN A 6 -4.98 -56.93 22.07
CA ASN A 6 -4.39 -55.77 21.40
C ASN A 6 -5.43 -55.05 20.53
N GLN A 7 -5.93 -53.92 21.01
CA GLN A 7 -6.60 -52.92 20.18
C GLN A 7 -5.78 -51.63 20.19
N SER A 8 -4.63 -51.67 19.52
CA SER A 8 -3.91 -50.47 19.11
C SER A 8 -4.71 -49.78 18.01
N PHE A 9 -5.52 -48.80 18.42
CA PHE A 9 -6.17 -47.85 17.51
C PHE A 9 -5.08 -47.15 16.68
N ASN A 10 -5.01 -47.49 15.40
CA ASN A 10 -4.05 -46.95 14.46
C ASN A 10 -4.52 -45.56 13.99
N ILE A 11 -4.39 -44.56 14.86
CA ILE A 11 -4.85 -43.17 14.68
C ILE A 11 -4.31 -42.56 13.35
N PHE A 12 -3.12 -42.97 12.92
CA PHE A 12 -2.53 -42.50 11.67
C PHE A 12 -3.24 -43.02 10.41
N THR A 13 -3.88 -44.18 10.48
CA THR A 13 -4.63 -44.75 9.37
C THR A 13 -5.98 -44.03 9.20
N ASP A 14 -6.61 -43.63 10.30
CA ASP A 14 -7.87 -42.87 10.28
C ASP A 14 -7.71 -41.45 9.74
N ILE A 15 -6.64 -40.72 10.10
CA ILE A 15 -6.39 -39.37 9.56
C ILE A 15 -6.12 -39.43 8.05
N SER A 16 -5.38 -40.44 7.59
CA SER A 16 -5.09 -40.63 6.16
C SER A 16 -6.35 -40.90 5.33
N ASN A 17 -7.31 -41.65 5.87
CA ASN A 17 -8.58 -41.93 5.21
C ASN A 17 -9.50 -40.69 5.22
N CYS A 18 -9.55 -39.93 6.31
CA CYS A 18 -10.28 -38.66 6.38
C CYS A 18 -9.76 -37.62 5.36
N LEU A 19 -8.45 -37.59 5.09
CA LEU A 19 -7.86 -36.69 4.08
C LEU A 19 -8.14 -37.14 2.64
N LYS A 20 -8.32 -38.44 2.39
CA LYS A 20 -8.69 -38.98 1.06
C LYS A 20 -10.15 -38.68 0.69
N GLU A 21 -11.02 -38.52 1.67
CA GLU A 21 -12.45 -38.25 1.48
C GLU A 21 -12.80 -36.76 1.32
N LEU A 22 -11.85 -35.85 1.59
CA LEU A 22 -11.99 -34.44 1.29
C LEU A 22 -11.95 -34.24 -0.23
N LYS A 23 -13.12 -34.36 -0.86
CA LYS A 23 -13.33 -34.05 -2.28
C LYS A 23 -12.80 -32.64 -2.54
N THR A 24 -11.77 -32.56 -3.37
CA THR A 24 -11.35 -31.30 -3.98
C THR A 24 -12.56 -30.67 -4.68
N PRO A 25 -12.73 -29.34 -4.60
CA PRO A 25 -13.87 -28.67 -5.21
C PRO A 25 -13.92 -29.03 -6.70
N ARG A 26 -15.00 -29.73 -7.09
CA ARG A 26 -15.19 -30.21 -8.47
C ARG A 26 -15.41 -29.09 -9.47
N VAL A 27 -15.78 -27.91 -8.98
CA VAL A 27 -16.04 -26.71 -9.77
C VAL A 27 -15.38 -25.56 -9.04
N THR A 28 -14.40 -24.95 -9.69
CA THR A 28 -13.87 -23.64 -9.33
C THR A 28 -14.59 -22.61 -10.19
N PHE A 29 -15.20 -21.61 -9.55
CA PHE A 29 -15.79 -20.50 -10.26
C PHE A 29 -14.71 -19.48 -10.63
N GLU A 30 -14.87 -18.82 -11.77
CA GLU A 30 -14.08 -17.63 -12.06
C GLU A 30 -14.37 -16.55 -10.99
N PRO A 31 -13.35 -15.75 -10.61
CA PRO A 31 -13.55 -14.69 -9.65
C PRO A 31 -14.64 -13.72 -10.15
N LEU A 32 -15.61 -13.43 -9.29
CA LEU A 32 -16.74 -12.54 -9.59
C LEU A 32 -16.30 -11.14 -10.00
N TYR A 33 -15.07 -10.76 -9.64
CA TYR A 33 -14.47 -9.47 -9.95
C TYR A 33 -13.03 -9.68 -10.37
N LYS A 34 -12.67 -9.12 -11.53
CA LYS A 34 -11.26 -8.90 -11.86
C LYS A 34 -10.79 -7.66 -11.11
N PRO A 35 -9.66 -7.71 -10.39
CA PRO A 35 -9.09 -6.51 -9.80
C PRO A 35 -8.80 -5.50 -10.91
N VAL A 36 -9.00 -4.22 -10.61
CA VAL A 36 -8.64 -3.15 -11.53
C VAL A 36 -7.13 -3.16 -11.65
N VAL A 37 -6.63 -3.63 -12.79
CA VAL A 37 -5.21 -3.57 -13.13
C VAL A 37 -4.94 -2.13 -13.55
N ASN A 38 -3.97 -1.48 -12.91
CA ASN A 38 -3.56 -0.14 -13.32
C ASN A 38 -2.61 -0.25 -14.51
N ASP A 39 -2.77 0.63 -15.49
CA ASP A 39 -1.91 0.65 -16.68
C ASP A 39 -0.46 1.06 -16.36
N LEU A 40 -0.26 1.80 -15.26
CA LEU A 40 1.04 2.23 -14.76
C LEU A 40 1.20 1.86 -13.29
N PRO A 41 2.43 1.59 -12.82
CA PRO A 41 2.71 1.54 -11.39
C PRO A 41 2.37 2.88 -10.74
N ILE A 42 1.88 2.82 -9.50
CA ILE A 42 1.35 3.98 -8.78
C ILE A 42 2.20 4.24 -7.56
N ILE A 43 2.60 5.49 -7.37
CA ILE A 43 3.27 5.95 -6.16
C ILE A 43 2.27 6.67 -5.28
N TYR A 44 2.11 6.16 -4.05
CA TYR A 44 1.31 6.80 -3.02
C TYR A 44 2.22 7.64 -2.14
N VAL A 45 1.90 8.94 -2.03
CA VAL A 45 2.72 9.95 -1.35
C VAL A 45 1.85 10.86 -0.50
N TYR A 46 2.43 11.51 0.50
CA TYR A 46 1.75 12.60 1.19
C TYR A 46 1.56 13.80 0.25
N PRO A 47 0.40 14.48 0.30
CA PRO A 47 0.20 15.74 -0.41
C PRO A 47 1.05 16.87 0.19
N PRO A 48 1.33 17.93 -0.59
CA PRO A 48 1.74 19.23 -0.04
C PRO A 48 0.71 19.76 0.96
N THR A 49 1.11 20.70 1.82
CA THR A 49 0.20 21.26 2.81
C THR A 49 -0.96 22.03 2.15
N ALA A 50 -2.16 21.92 2.71
CA ALA A 50 -3.37 22.53 2.18
C ALA A 50 -3.21 24.05 2.04
N GLY A 51 -3.45 24.55 0.82
CA GLY A 51 -3.32 25.98 0.51
C GLY A 51 -1.89 26.46 0.27
N SER A 52 -0.90 25.57 0.21
CA SER A 52 0.48 25.91 -0.12
C SER A 52 1.14 24.86 -1.03
N SER A 53 2.29 25.20 -1.61
CA SER A 53 3.15 24.27 -2.35
C SER A 53 4.24 23.64 -1.47
N ARG A 54 4.17 23.82 -0.15
CA ARG A 54 5.18 23.35 0.79
C ARG A 54 5.00 21.88 1.10
N TRP A 55 6.11 21.17 1.14
CA TRP A 55 6.16 19.75 1.48
C TRP A 55 6.57 19.59 2.94
N PHE A 56 5.87 18.72 3.65
CA PHE A 56 6.23 18.36 5.02
C PHE A 56 6.95 17.01 5.10
N ASP A 57 6.70 16.12 4.14
CA ASP A 57 7.36 14.82 4.06
C ASP A 57 8.44 14.82 2.99
N VAL A 58 9.69 14.68 3.44
CA VAL A 58 10.89 14.72 2.60
C VAL A 58 10.93 13.55 1.63
N ALA A 59 10.50 12.36 2.08
CA ALA A 59 10.48 11.17 1.23
C ALA A 59 9.46 11.29 0.09
N SER A 60 8.23 11.72 0.41
CA SER A 60 7.19 12.00 -0.59
C SER A 60 7.65 13.06 -1.60
N PHE A 61 8.28 14.13 -1.13
CA PHE A 61 8.87 15.12 -2.03
C PHE A 61 9.91 14.49 -2.96
N PHE A 62 10.85 13.71 -2.41
CA PHE A 62 11.89 13.06 -3.19
C PHE A 62 11.31 12.15 -4.30
N PHE A 63 10.36 11.28 -3.95
CA PHE A 63 9.71 10.36 -4.89
C PHE A 63 9.00 11.08 -6.04
N VAL A 64 8.29 12.17 -5.73
CA VAL A 64 7.59 12.95 -6.74
C VAL A 64 8.58 13.64 -7.68
N ASN A 65 9.69 14.17 -7.15
CA ASN A 65 10.68 14.84 -7.99
C ASN A 65 11.49 13.87 -8.84
N ILE A 66 11.93 12.74 -8.30
CA ILE A 66 12.71 11.77 -9.11
C ILE A 66 11.90 11.26 -10.30
N VAL A 67 10.60 10.99 -10.11
CA VAL A 67 9.71 10.56 -11.19
C VAL A 67 9.52 11.65 -12.24
N LYS A 68 9.33 12.91 -11.82
CA LYS A 68 9.13 14.04 -12.74
C LYS A 68 10.40 14.41 -13.51
N GLU A 69 11.52 14.53 -12.81
CA GLU A 69 12.82 14.96 -13.39
C GLU A 69 13.42 13.90 -14.31
N ARG A 70 13.11 12.61 -14.09
CA ARG A 70 13.59 11.50 -14.91
C ARG A 70 12.55 10.96 -15.90
N ASP A 71 11.40 11.62 -16.01
CA ASP A 71 10.28 11.22 -16.88
C ASP A 71 9.89 9.74 -16.71
N LEU A 72 9.87 9.27 -15.44
CA LEU A 72 9.53 7.87 -15.14
C LEU A 72 8.02 7.65 -15.31
N LYS A 73 7.65 6.50 -15.86
CA LYS A 73 6.26 6.13 -16.14
C LYS A 73 5.54 5.62 -14.89
N TYR A 74 5.22 6.54 -13.98
CA TYR A 74 4.41 6.28 -12.79
C TYR A 74 3.21 7.22 -12.69
N GLU A 75 2.11 6.72 -12.15
CA GLU A 75 1.02 7.56 -11.66
C GLU A 75 1.34 8.03 -10.23
N ILE A 76 1.16 9.31 -9.93
CA ILE A 76 1.33 9.84 -8.57
C ILE A 76 -0.04 10.06 -7.95
N ARG A 77 -0.31 9.37 -6.83
CA ARG A 77 -1.54 9.54 -6.05
C ARG A 77 -1.23 10.08 -4.67
N TYR A 78 -1.92 11.16 -4.32
CA TYR A 78 -1.83 11.74 -2.98
C TYR A 78 -2.78 11.02 -2.02
N THR A 79 -2.27 10.66 -0.84
CA THR A 79 -3.06 10.08 0.23
C THR A 79 -2.50 10.50 1.60
N VAL A 80 -3.36 10.45 2.60
CA VAL A 80 -2.99 10.59 4.02
C VAL A 80 -3.14 9.28 4.78
N ASP A 81 -3.63 8.24 4.09
CA ASP A 81 -3.82 6.90 4.64
C ASP A 81 -2.55 6.07 4.46
N SER A 82 -1.70 6.08 5.49
CA SER A 82 -0.46 5.32 5.52
C SER A 82 -0.67 3.84 5.83
N GLU A 83 -1.80 3.49 6.46
CA GLU A 83 -2.14 2.10 6.82
C GLU A 83 -2.45 1.22 5.60
N ALA A 84 -2.68 1.84 4.44
CA ALA A 84 -2.78 1.14 3.17
C ALA A 84 -1.45 0.56 2.67
N SER A 85 -0.31 0.98 3.23
CA SER A 85 1.00 0.43 2.87
C SER A 85 1.34 -0.84 3.67
N PRO A 86 2.24 -1.71 3.18
CA PRO A 86 2.65 -2.91 3.92
C PRO A 86 3.33 -2.62 5.27
N ASP A 87 3.90 -1.43 5.45
CA ASP A 87 4.67 -1.03 6.61
C ASP A 87 4.04 0.14 7.39
N GLY A 88 2.81 0.53 7.06
CA GLY A 88 2.10 1.65 7.69
C GLY A 88 2.72 3.02 7.40
N LYS A 89 3.50 3.15 6.32
CA LYS A 89 4.28 4.35 5.96
C LYS A 89 4.10 4.76 4.51
N LEU A 90 4.21 6.06 4.30
CA LEU A 90 4.34 6.67 2.97
C LEU A 90 5.76 7.22 2.81
N PRO A 91 6.28 7.28 1.57
CA PRO A 91 5.66 6.82 0.33
C PRO A 91 5.84 5.31 0.08
N TYR A 92 4.97 4.74 -0.75
CA TYR A 92 5.08 3.35 -1.22
C TYR A 92 4.67 3.23 -2.68
N ILE A 93 5.06 2.14 -3.34
CA ILE A 93 4.71 1.89 -4.75
C ILE A 93 3.74 0.70 -4.82
N MET A 94 2.64 0.84 -5.54
CA MET A 94 1.80 -0.26 -5.98
C MET A 94 2.11 -0.57 -7.44
N LEU A 95 2.55 -1.80 -7.70
CA LEU A 95 2.82 -2.30 -9.04
C LEU A 95 1.53 -2.65 -9.78
N GLN A 96 1.63 -2.90 -11.08
CA GLN A 96 0.49 -3.24 -11.94
C GLN A 96 -0.20 -4.55 -11.52
N ASP A 97 0.57 -5.49 -10.97
CA ASP A 97 0.08 -6.77 -10.44
C ASP A 97 -0.54 -6.64 -9.04
N THR A 98 -0.74 -5.41 -8.54
CA THR A 98 -1.23 -5.06 -7.20
C THR A 98 -0.26 -5.34 -6.06
N THR A 99 0.98 -5.74 -6.34
CA THR A 99 2.02 -5.89 -5.31
C THR A 99 2.44 -4.52 -4.79
N CYS A 100 2.47 -4.37 -3.46
CA CYS A 100 2.93 -3.15 -2.81
C CYS A 100 4.40 -3.27 -2.34
N LEU A 101 5.22 -2.29 -2.68
CA LEU A 101 6.60 -2.15 -2.25
C LEU A 101 6.69 -1.08 -1.16
N THR A 102 7.31 -1.42 -0.03
CA THR A 102 7.61 -0.48 1.07
C THR A 102 8.52 0.66 0.58
N THR A 103 8.65 1.72 1.38
CA THR A 103 9.47 2.90 1.02
C THR A 103 10.89 2.52 0.61
N GLU A 104 11.54 1.59 1.31
CA GLU A 104 12.92 1.17 1.01
C GLU A 104 13.02 0.41 -0.31
N ALA A 105 12.14 -0.58 -0.52
CA ALA A 105 12.11 -1.36 -1.75
C ALA A 105 11.71 -0.50 -2.96
N ALA A 106 10.77 0.42 -2.75
CA ALA A 106 10.34 1.38 -3.75
C ALA A 106 11.48 2.35 -4.15
N LEU A 107 12.26 2.82 -3.18
CA LEU A 107 13.42 3.67 -3.45
C LEU A 107 14.49 2.91 -4.24
N ALA A 108 14.81 1.67 -3.85
CA ALA A 108 15.78 0.84 -4.56
C ALA A 108 15.37 0.64 -6.02
N ARG A 109 14.09 0.38 -6.27
CA ARG A 109 13.53 0.25 -7.61
C ARG A 109 13.68 1.53 -8.44
N LEU A 110 13.33 2.69 -7.88
CA LEU A 110 13.45 3.96 -8.60
C LEU A 110 14.89 4.28 -8.96
N VAL A 111 15.84 3.99 -8.07
CA VAL A 111 17.28 4.13 -8.34
C VAL A 111 17.70 3.21 -9.49
N GLU A 112 17.30 1.94 -9.45
CA GLU A 112 17.61 0.98 -10.53
C GLU A 112 17.04 1.42 -11.88
N GLU A 113 15.82 1.98 -11.91
CA GLU A 113 15.21 2.50 -13.14
C GLU A 113 15.92 3.77 -13.64
N CYS A 114 16.41 4.62 -12.75
CA CYS A 114 17.23 5.77 -13.13
C CYS A 114 18.57 5.32 -13.73
N ASP A 115 19.23 4.33 -13.13
CA ASP A 115 20.50 3.79 -13.60
C ASP A 115 20.35 3.16 -15.00
N LYS A 116 19.20 2.56 -15.31
CA LYS A 116 18.86 2.03 -16.64
C LYS A 116 18.63 3.11 -17.69
N LEU A 117 18.19 4.31 -17.30
CA LEU A 117 17.95 5.43 -18.22
C LEU A 117 19.21 6.25 -18.50
N SER A 118 20.18 6.22 -17.59
CA SER A 118 21.51 6.74 -17.85
C SER A 118 22.31 5.74 -18.68
N ASP A 119 22.51 5.99 -19.97
CA ASP A 119 23.40 5.23 -20.86
C ASP A 119 24.91 5.27 -20.45
N SER A 120 25.22 5.68 -19.22
CA SER A 120 26.58 5.82 -18.72
C SER A 120 27.04 4.54 -18.03
N THR A 121 28.08 3.94 -18.62
CA THR A 121 29.11 3.08 -17.99
C THR A 121 29.12 3.19 -16.47
N GLY A 122 29.05 2.05 -15.78
CA GLY A 122 29.05 1.91 -14.33
C GLY A 122 30.21 2.64 -13.64
N GLU A 123 30.07 3.95 -13.48
CA GLU A 123 30.84 4.73 -12.53
C GLU A 123 30.40 4.28 -11.15
N GLU A 124 31.28 3.57 -10.46
CA GLU A 124 31.15 3.35 -9.03
C GLU A 124 30.84 4.70 -8.36
N LYS A 125 29.79 4.71 -7.52
CA LYS A 125 29.40 5.89 -6.77
C LYS A 125 30.64 6.38 -6.01
N SER A 126 31.13 7.56 -6.38
CA SER A 126 32.30 8.16 -5.72
C SER A 126 32.07 8.15 -4.20
N PRO A 127 33.08 7.78 -3.38
CA PRO A 127 32.97 7.80 -1.91
C PRO A 127 32.45 9.13 -1.34
N SER A 128 32.67 10.23 -2.07
CA SER A 128 32.14 11.56 -1.78
C SER A 128 30.60 11.61 -1.81
N VAL A 129 29.98 10.97 -2.80
CA VAL A 129 28.52 10.93 -2.97
C VAL A 129 27.87 10.14 -1.85
N GLU A 130 28.45 9.01 -1.46
CA GLU A 130 27.95 8.19 -0.34
C GLU A 130 28.01 8.96 0.98
N ALA A 131 29.08 9.74 1.23
CA ALA A 131 29.19 10.61 2.39
C ALA A 131 28.10 11.69 2.41
N PHE A 132 27.77 12.30 1.26
CA PHE A 132 26.66 13.26 1.16
C PHE A 132 25.30 12.61 1.39
N ILE A 133 25.06 11.42 0.81
CA ILE A 133 23.83 10.67 1.06
C ILE A 133 23.69 10.36 2.55
N HIS A 134 24.77 9.95 3.20
CA HIS A 134 24.79 9.70 4.63
C HIS A 134 24.44 10.97 5.41
N LEU A 135 25.10 12.10 5.13
CA LEU A 135 24.81 13.40 5.75
C LEU A 135 23.35 13.84 5.58
N ILE A 136 22.77 13.64 4.40
CA ILE A 136 21.37 13.96 4.13
C ILE A 136 20.44 13.12 5.00
N LYS A 137 20.70 11.80 5.08
CA LYS A 137 19.87 10.86 5.83
C LYS A 137 19.98 11.05 7.35
N THR A 138 21.19 11.24 7.87
CA THR A 138 21.42 11.23 9.33
C THR A 138 21.34 12.60 9.98
N THR A 139 21.63 13.67 9.24
CA THR A 139 21.69 15.02 9.81
C THR A 139 20.61 15.94 9.25
N LEU A 140 20.55 16.10 7.92
CA LEU A 140 19.66 17.09 7.31
C LEU A 140 18.19 16.69 7.41
N THR A 141 17.85 15.43 7.15
CA THR A 141 16.45 14.98 7.19
C THR A 141 15.86 15.13 8.60
N PRO A 142 16.51 14.68 9.69
CA PRO A 142 16.01 14.92 11.04
C PRO A 142 15.94 16.41 11.41
N ALA A 143 16.91 17.22 10.98
CA ALA A 143 16.88 18.66 11.23
C ALA A 143 15.71 19.36 10.53
N ILE A 144 15.43 19.00 9.27
CA ILE A 144 14.28 19.51 8.51
C ILE A 144 12.98 19.11 9.20
N GLN A 145 12.85 17.84 9.61
CA GLN A 145 11.69 17.37 10.36
C GLN A 145 11.49 18.15 11.66
N LEU A 146 12.56 18.37 12.44
CA LEU A 146 12.48 19.17 13.67
C LEU A 146 12.02 20.61 13.38
N CYS A 147 12.55 21.25 12.35
CA CYS A 147 12.14 22.60 11.94
C CYS A 147 10.65 22.66 11.57
N ILE A 148 10.18 21.66 10.82
CA ILE A 148 8.77 21.50 10.41
C ILE A 148 7.85 21.38 11.63
N TRP A 149 8.19 20.51 12.59
CA TRP A 149 7.37 20.26 13.77
C TRP A 149 7.46 21.37 14.84
N SER A 150 8.50 22.20 14.80
CA SER A 150 8.68 23.30 15.75
C SER A 150 7.88 24.56 15.37
N GLN A 151 7.44 24.69 14.12
CA GLN A 151 6.69 25.85 13.63
C GLN A 151 5.18 25.61 13.75
N LYS A 152 4.51 26.36 14.63
CA LYS A 152 3.08 26.19 14.92
C LYS A 152 2.20 26.39 13.68
N GLU A 153 2.55 27.36 12.85
CA GLU A 153 1.86 27.68 11.60
C GLU A 153 1.91 26.47 10.66
N PHE A 154 3.09 25.87 10.52
CA PHE A 154 3.30 24.74 9.63
C PHE A 154 2.58 23.49 10.11
N VAL A 155 2.63 23.20 11.43
CA VAL A 155 1.86 22.09 12.03
C VAL A 155 0.35 22.27 11.81
N ARG A 156 -0.18 23.50 11.90
CA ARG A 156 -1.59 23.78 11.62
C ARG A 156 -1.96 23.45 10.17
N GLU A 157 -1.12 23.85 9.21
CA GLU A 157 -1.33 23.55 7.79
C GLU A 157 -1.33 22.02 7.55
N ILE A 158 -0.42 21.28 8.19
CA ILE A 158 -0.38 19.81 8.11
C ILE A 158 -1.71 19.23 8.62
N VAL A 159 -2.14 19.60 9.83
CA VAL A 159 -3.41 19.09 10.41
C VAL A 159 -4.62 19.40 9.52
N GLN A 160 -4.66 20.58 8.90
CA GLN A 160 -5.71 20.94 7.94
C GLN A 160 -5.68 20.04 6.70
N THR A 161 -4.49 19.68 6.22
CA THR A 161 -4.29 18.77 5.08
C THR A 161 -4.89 17.39 5.35
N PHE A 162 -4.58 16.81 6.51
CA PHE A 162 -5.14 15.54 6.97
C PHE A 162 -6.67 15.63 7.14
N SER A 163 -7.17 16.74 7.69
CA SER A 163 -8.60 16.96 7.89
C SER A 163 -9.37 17.08 6.57
N ALA A 164 -8.82 17.80 5.59
CA ALA A 164 -9.43 17.99 4.27
C ALA A 164 -9.49 16.67 3.49
N HIS A 165 -8.42 15.87 3.54
CA HIS A 165 -8.40 14.55 2.88
C HIS A 165 -9.39 13.57 3.54
N ASN A 166 -9.49 13.56 4.87
CA ASN A 166 -10.44 12.72 5.59
C ASN A 166 -11.91 13.16 5.42
N GLY A 167 -12.16 14.46 5.24
CA GLY A 167 -13.49 14.99 4.91
C GLY A 167 -13.95 14.57 3.51
N CYS A 168 -13.02 14.54 2.56
CA CYS A 168 -13.30 14.14 1.17
C CYS A 168 -13.55 12.63 1.02
N THR A 169 -12.81 11.79 1.75
CA THR A 169 -13.03 10.32 1.75
C THR A 169 -14.37 9.92 2.38
N LYS A 170 -14.85 10.62 3.41
CA LYS A 170 -16.19 10.39 3.99
C LYS A 170 -17.34 10.74 3.05
N GLN A 171 -17.17 11.72 2.16
CA GLN A 171 -18.18 12.06 1.15
C GLN A 171 -18.19 11.07 -0.02
N ARG A 172 -17.05 10.46 -0.38
CA ARG A 172 -17.01 9.40 -1.39
C ARG A 172 -17.60 8.07 -0.90
N SER A 173 -17.39 7.68 0.36
CA SER A 173 -17.98 6.45 0.91
C SER A 173 -19.49 6.54 1.08
N SER A 174 -20.06 7.73 1.35
CA SER A 174 -21.52 7.93 1.38
C SER A 174 -22.15 7.91 -0.02
N ALA A 175 -21.43 8.35 -1.07
CA ALA A 175 -21.88 8.29 -2.46
C ALA A 175 -21.85 6.87 -3.06
N VAL A 176 -20.96 5.99 -2.57
CA VAL A 176 -20.96 4.56 -2.94
C VAL A 176 -22.03 3.79 -2.15
N SER A 177 -22.31 4.18 -0.90
CA SER A 177 -23.38 3.61 -0.08
C SER A 177 -24.80 3.93 -0.62
N SER A 178 -25.00 5.11 -1.22
CA SER A 178 -26.30 5.48 -1.81
C SER A 178 -26.60 4.79 -3.14
N ARG A 179 -25.59 4.31 -3.88
CA ARG A 179 -25.80 3.47 -5.09
C ARG A 179 -26.00 1.98 -4.82
N CYS A 180 -25.72 1.50 -3.61
CA CYS A 180 -25.99 0.11 -3.21
C CYS A 180 -27.33 -0.10 -2.49
N LYS A 181 -28.12 0.96 -2.25
CA LYS A 181 -29.45 0.85 -1.60
C LYS A 181 -30.63 0.74 -2.57
N GLU A 182 -30.39 0.72 -3.88
CA GLU A 182 -31.46 0.73 -4.88
C GLU A 182 -31.78 -0.66 -5.47
N ASN A 183 -31.20 -1.73 -4.94
CA ASN A 183 -31.45 -3.09 -5.45
C ASN A 183 -31.64 -4.17 -4.37
N THR A 184 -32.43 -3.85 -3.34
CA THR A 184 -33.03 -4.87 -2.45
C THR A 184 -34.52 -4.60 -2.27
N ARG A 185 -35.29 -4.80 -3.36
CA ARG A 185 -36.68 -5.22 -3.25
C ARG A 185 -36.69 -6.65 -2.70
N ILE A 186 -36.86 -6.78 -1.38
CA ILE A 186 -37.25 -8.05 -0.77
C ILE A 186 -38.68 -7.88 -0.25
N TRP A 187 -39.51 -8.80 -0.74
CA TRP A 187 -40.93 -8.91 -0.51
C TRP A 187 -41.21 -9.24 0.96
N TRP A 188 -42.23 -8.59 1.53
CA TRP A 188 -42.96 -9.17 2.66
C TRP A 188 -44.41 -9.36 2.19
N THR A 189 -44.74 -10.62 1.92
CA THR A 189 -46.10 -11.11 1.78
C THR A 189 -46.82 -11.00 3.12
N THR A 190 -48.01 -10.44 3.04
CA THR A 190 -49.06 -10.40 4.05
C THR A 190 -49.38 -11.81 4.59
N VAL A 191 -49.51 -11.95 5.90
CA VAL A 191 -50.44 -12.93 6.48
C VAL A 191 -51.17 -12.26 7.64
N GLN A 192 -52.45 -11.98 7.42
CA GLN A 192 -53.45 -11.79 8.46
C GLN A 192 -53.99 -13.16 8.85
N THR A 193 -54.08 -13.42 10.16
CA THR A 193 -55.30 -13.83 10.87
C THR A 193 -55.06 -13.63 12.36
#